data_AF-A0A3N4JF29-F1
#
_entry.id   AF-A0A3N4JF29-F1
#
_cell.length_a   1.000
_cell.length_b   1.000
_cell.length_c   1.000
_cell.angle_alpha   90.00
_cell.angle_beta   90.00
_cell.angle_gamma   90.00
#
_symmetry.space_group_name_H-M   'P 1'
#
loop_
_entity.id
_entity.type
_entity.pdbx_description
1 polymer ?
#
loop_
_entity_poly.entity_id
_entity_poly.type
_entity_poly.pdbx_seq_one_letter_code
_entity_poly.pdbx_strand_id
1 'polypeptide(L)'
;ILAASSLRQDESWHKVIIHDIPTNIRSTAEGFNTVKTKVEEFNPGLHLPHPPRWLNTETQWKEKAASAMIITLVGKDTTEKVLRSSLSLFGKKFNVKYYMSFGPNIQCSRCLAFSHH
;
A
#
# COMPACT_ATOMS: atom_id res chain seq x y z
N ILE A 1 25.96 32.08 -18.04
CA ILE A 1 25.97 30.88 -17.18
C ILE A 1 24.53 30.36 -17.14
N LEU A 2 24.24 29.28 -17.85
CA LEU A 2 22.92 28.64 -17.87
C LEU A 2 22.80 27.76 -16.62
N ALA A 3 21.78 28.02 -15.80
CA ALA A 3 21.49 27.24 -14.61
C ALA A 3 21.12 25.80 -15.00
N ALA A 4 21.77 24.83 -14.36
CA ALA A 4 21.42 23.43 -14.49
C ALA A 4 20.00 23.22 -13.97
N SER A 5 19.09 22.81 -14.86
CA SER A 5 17.78 22.30 -14.50
C SER A 5 17.96 21.07 -13.61
N SER A 6 17.50 21.16 -12.36
CA SER A 6 17.43 20.01 -11.47
C SER A 6 16.62 18.92 -12.16
N LEU A 7 17.28 17.79 -12.45
CA LEU A 7 16.61 16.56 -12.88
C LEU A 7 15.59 16.23 -11.79
N ARG A 8 14.30 16.39 -12.09
CA ARG A 8 13.21 15.94 -11.20
C ARG A 8 13.46 14.47 -10.96
N GLN A 9 13.81 14.12 -9.72
CA GLN A 9 13.94 12.73 -9.33
C GLN A 9 12.58 12.09 -9.60
N ASP A 10 12.54 11.14 -10.52
CA ASP A 10 11.30 10.48 -10.91
C ASP A 10 10.72 9.82 -9.65
N GLU A 11 9.56 10.31 -9.20
CA GLU A 11 8.91 9.84 -7.98
C GLU A 11 8.36 8.44 -8.26
N SER A 12 9.20 7.43 -8.08
CA SER A 12 8.79 6.04 -8.24
C SER A 12 7.74 5.66 -7.19
N TRP A 13 6.54 5.30 -7.67
CA TRP A 13 5.43 4.88 -6.83
C TRP A 13 5.44 3.37 -6.63
N HIS A 14 5.29 2.95 -5.37
CA HIS A 14 5.33 1.55 -5.00
C HIS A 14 4.05 1.17 -4.26
N LYS A 15 3.39 0.11 -4.71
CA LYS A 15 2.22 -0.45 -4.03
C LYS A 15 2.68 -1.48 -2.99
N VAL A 16 2.09 -1.41 -1.80
CA VAL A 16 2.31 -2.37 -0.73
C VAL A 16 0.98 -2.77 -0.09
N ILE A 17 0.96 -3.93 0.57
CA ILE A 17 -0.20 -4.51 1.22
C ILE A 17 -0.01 -4.43 2.74
N ILE A 18 -1.04 -3.97 3.44
CA ILE A 18 -1.15 -4.06 4.89
C ILE A 18 -2.23 -5.10 5.21
N HIS A 19 -1.87 -6.12 5.98
CA HIS A 19 -2.80 -7.16 6.44
C HIS A 19 -3.45 -6.77 7.78
N ASP A 20 -4.46 -7.55 8.18
CA ASP A 20 -5.13 -7.48 9.48
C ASP A 20 -5.81 -6.15 9.81
N ILE A 21 -6.21 -5.39 8.78
CA ILE A 21 -6.94 -4.14 8.94
C ILE A 21 -8.40 -4.42 9.32
N PRO A 22 -8.93 -3.84 10.42
CA PRO A 22 -10.33 -4.01 10.81
C PRO A 22 -11.31 -3.59 9.71
N THR A 23 -12.31 -4.42 9.44
CA THR A 23 -13.33 -4.20 8.40
C THR A 23 -14.44 -3.23 8.80
N ASN A 24 -14.41 -2.71 10.03
CA ASN A 24 -15.30 -1.64 10.47
C ASN A 24 -14.96 -0.27 9.84
N ILE A 25 -13.84 -0.18 9.12
CA ILE A 25 -13.50 0.98 8.30
C ILE A 25 -14.48 1.06 7.13
N ARG A 26 -15.19 2.19 7.02
CA ARG A 26 -16.18 2.43 5.97
C ARG A 26 -15.51 2.39 4.59
N SER A 27 -16.12 1.65 3.66
CA SER A 27 -15.74 1.64 2.23
C SER A 27 -16.22 2.89 1.49
N THR A 28 -15.92 4.05 2.04
CA THR A 28 -16.27 5.36 1.49
C THR A 28 -14.99 6.18 1.30
N ALA A 29 -15.05 7.22 0.45
CA ALA A 29 -13.92 8.13 0.27
C ALA A 29 -13.45 8.73 1.61
N GLU A 30 -14.39 9.08 2.50
CA GLU A 30 -14.11 9.58 3.85
C GLU A 30 -13.38 8.54 4.71
N GLY A 31 -13.84 7.28 4.70
CA GLY A 31 -13.20 6.19 5.44
C GLY A 31 -11.76 5.96 4.97
N PHE A 32 -11.53 5.91 3.66
CA PHE A 32 -10.18 5.75 3.11
C PHE A 32 -9.29 6.98 3.36
N ASN A 33 -9.82 8.19 3.28
CA ASN A 33 -9.09 9.40 3.65
C ASN A 33 -8.72 9.41 5.14
N THR A 34 -9.59 8.91 6.01
CA THR A 34 -9.28 8.78 7.45
C THR A 34 -8.10 7.82 7.66
N VAL A 35 -8.09 6.68 6.96
CA VAL A 35 -6.95 5.76 7.02
C VAL A 35 -5.68 6.43 6.52
N LYS A 36 -5.74 7.14 5.38
CA LYS A 36 -4.61 7.90 4.85
C LYS A 36 -4.03 8.85 5.89
N THR A 37 -4.86 9.73 6.44
CA THR A 37 -4.45 10.73 7.44
C THR A 37 -3.84 10.06 8.67
N LYS A 38 -4.43 8.97 9.18
CA LYS A 38 -3.90 8.26 10.34
C LYS A 38 -2.58 7.57 10.04
N VAL A 39 -2.39 7.01 8.85
CA VAL A 39 -1.09 6.46 8.45
C VAL A 39 -0.03 7.56 8.43
N GLU A 40 -0.30 8.73 7.86
CA GLU A 40 0.67 9.83 7.81
C GLU A 40 0.96 10.41 9.22
N GLU A 41 -0.06 10.52 10.08
CA GLU A 41 0.07 11.00 11.46
C GLU A 41 0.93 10.08 12.33
N PHE A 42 0.72 8.75 12.25
CA PHE A 42 1.44 7.78 13.08
C PHE A 42 2.81 7.36 12.53
N ASN A 43 3.17 7.77 11.31
CA ASN A 43 4.44 7.42 10.68
C ASN A 43 5.13 8.69 10.15
N PRO A 44 5.82 9.45 11.02
CA PRO A 44 6.45 10.71 10.63
C PRO A 44 7.37 10.57 9.42
N GLY A 45 7.18 11.45 8.43
CA GLY A 45 7.91 11.45 7.17
C GLY A 45 7.36 10.48 6.11
N LEU A 46 6.28 9.75 6.41
CA LEU A 46 5.56 8.95 5.42
C LEU A 46 4.46 9.80 4.77
N HIS A 47 4.42 9.78 3.44
CA HIS A 47 3.35 10.40 2.65
C HIS A 47 2.71 9.37 1.72
N LEU A 48 1.38 9.34 1.69
CA LEU A 48 0.61 8.52 0.77
C LEU A 48 0.07 9.45 -0.34
N PRO A 49 0.45 9.28 -1.61
CA PRO A 49 -0.03 10.14 -2.68
C PRO A 49 -1.55 9.93 -2.93
N HIS A 50 -2.06 8.73 -2.62
CA HIS A 50 -3.45 8.36 -2.82
C HIS A 50 -4.07 7.73 -1.56
N PRO A 51 -5.39 7.84 -1.37
CA PRO A 51 -6.08 7.09 -0.33
C PRO A 51 -5.90 5.58 -0.52
N PRO A 52 -5.79 4.81 0.58
CA PRO A 52 -5.82 3.36 0.54
C PRO A 52 -7.08 2.81 -0.13
N ARG A 53 -7.03 1.55 -0.58
CA ARG A 53 -8.21 0.79 -1.00
C ARG A 53 -8.15 -0.63 -0.45
N TRP A 54 -9.30 -1.28 -0.31
CA TRP A 54 -9.32 -2.72 -0.03
C TRP A 54 -8.66 -3.51 -1.17
N LEU A 55 -7.88 -4.53 -0.80
CA LEU A 55 -7.30 -5.49 -1.75
C LEU A 55 -8.40 -6.31 -2.43
N ASN A 56 -9.38 -6.73 -1.63
CA ASN A 56 -10.47 -7.62 -2.01
C ASN A 56 -11.80 -6.86 -2.17
N THR A 57 -12.76 -7.45 -2.87
CA THR A 57 -14.12 -6.89 -3.01
C THR A 57 -14.88 -6.96 -1.69
N GLU A 58 -15.87 -6.08 -1.50
CA GLU A 58 -16.71 -6.08 -0.28
C GLU A 58 -17.30 -7.47 0.01
N THR A 59 -17.78 -8.17 -1.01
CA THR A 59 -18.30 -9.54 -0.91
C THR A 59 -17.31 -10.55 -0.31
N GLN A 60 -16.01 -10.33 -0.45
CA GLN A 60 -14.97 -11.23 0.05
C GLN A 60 -14.51 -10.93 1.48
N TRP A 61 -14.82 -9.75 2.03
CA TRP A 61 -14.35 -9.34 3.36
C TRP A 61 -15.42 -8.84 4.32
N LYS A 62 -16.66 -8.57 3.88
CA LYS A 62 -17.71 -7.99 4.71
C LYS A 62 -18.02 -8.76 6.00
N GLU A 63 -17.87 -10.09 5.96
CA GLU A 63 -18.12 -10.97 7.11
C GLU A 63 -16.87 -11.28 7.94
N LYS A 64 -15.70 -10.77 7.52
CA LYS A 64 -14.43 -11.00 8.21
C LYS A 64 -14.18 -9.90 9.23
N ALA A 65 -13.54 -10.24 10.34
CA ALA A 65 -13.11 -9.24 11.33
C ALA A 65 -11.99 -8.33 10.81
N ALA A 66 -11.17 -8.85 9.89
CA ALA A 66 -10.06 -8.12 9.30
C ALA A 66 -9.86 -8.49 7.82
N SER A 67 -9.24 -7.57 7.07
CA SER A 67 -8.93 -7.71 5.65
C SER A 67 -7.59 -7.04 5.33
N ALA A 68 -7.25 -6.96 4.05
CA ALA A 68 -6.02 -6.33 3.59
C ALA A 68 -6.30 -5.07 2.77
N MET A 69 -5.49 -4.04 2.97
CA MET A 69 -5.53 -2.81 2.19
C MET A 69 -4.28 -2.64 1.35
N ILE A 70 -4.42 -2.04 0.18
CA ILE A 70 -3.31 -1.57 -0.66
C ILE A 70 -3.08 -0.11 -0.35
N ILE A 71 -1.83 0.26 -0.11
CA ILE A 71 -1.38 1.65 -0.06
C ILE A 71 -0.30 1.90 -1.10
N THR A 72 -0.17 3.15 -1.54
CA THR A 72 0.88 3.59 -2.45
C THR A 72 1.89 4.42 -1.67
N LEU A 73 3.18 4.17 -1.85
CA LEU A 73 4.28 4.90 -1.24
C LEU A 73 5.14 5.57 -2.31
N VAL A 74 5.71 6.73 -1.98
CA VAL A 74 6.64 7.45 -2.85
C VAL A 74 8.08 7.14 -2.45
N GLY A 75 8.88 6.74 -3.43
CA GLY A 75 10.30 6.47 -3.26
C GLY A 75 10.62 5.06 -2.77
N LYS A 76 11.68 4.49 -3.35
CA LYS A 76 12.14 3.13 -3.03
C LYS A 76 12.61 3.00 -1.59
N ASP A 77 13.40 3.95 -1.09
CA ASP A 77 13.98 3.89 0.26
C ASP A 77 12.92 3.93 1.36
N THR A 78 11.90 4.79 1.19
CA THR A 78 10.73 4.86 2.06
C THR A 78 9.99 3.53 2.05
N THR A 79 9.77 2.94 0.87
CA THR A 79 9.10 1.67 0.70
C THR A 79 9.85 0.54 1.39
N GLU A 80 11.16 0.42 1.17
CA GLU A 80 11.99 -0.57 1.83
C GLU A 80 12.03 -0.40 3.34
N LYS A 81 12.08 0.85 3.83
CA LYS A 81 12.00 1.15 5.27
C LYS A 81 10.70 0.62 5.85
N VAL A 82 9.56 0.91 5.23
CA VAL A 82 8.23 0.45 5.66
C VAL A 82 8.09 -1.07 5.60
N LEU A 83 8.72 -1.73 4.64
CA LEU A 83 8.71 -3.20 4.50
C LEU A 83 9.60 -3.91 5.53
N ARG A 84 10.75 -3.30 5.88
CA ARG A 84 11.65 -3.82 6.93
C ARG A 84 11.10 -3.57 8.32
N SER A 85 10.34 -2.49 8.50
CA SER A 85 9.68 -2.13 9.75
C SER A 85 8.21 -2.52 9.72
N SER A 86 7.47 -2.05 10.72
CA SER A 86 6.01 -2.13 10.77
C SER A 86 5.40 -0.76 10.51
N LEU A 87 4.25 -0.73 9.85
CA LEU A 87 3.44 0.48 9.73
C LEU A 87 2.62 0.67 11.01
N SER A 88 2.65 1.86 11.59
CA SER A 88 1.82 2.18 12.76
C SER A 88 0.48 2.73 12.31
N LEU A 89 -0.62 2.17 12.82
CA LEU A 89 -1.98 2.63 12.52
C LEU A 89 -2.89 2.28 13.70
N PHE A 90 -3.77 3.20 14.11
CA PHE A 90 -4.69 3.00 15.25
C PHE A 90 -3.99 2.48 16.53
N GLY A 91 -2.78 2.96 16.81
CA GLY A 91 -1.98 2.53 17.97
C GLY A 91 -1.42 1.09 17.89
N LYS A 92 -1.57 0.41 16.75
CA LYS A 92 -1.04 -0.94 16.49
C LYS A 92 0.02 -0.89 15.40
N LYS A 93 0.89 -1.90 15.41
CA LYS A 93 1.90 -2.14 14.38
C LYS A 93 1.40 -3.21 13.41
N PHE A 94 1.48 -2.92 12.12
CA PHE A 94 1.05 -3.81 11.05
C PHE A 94 2.24 -4.19 10.17
N ASN A 95 2.29 -5.46 9.78
CA ASN A 95 3.27 -5.93 8.83
C ASN A 95 2.87 -5.49 7.42
N VAL A 96 3.84 -4.98 6.68
CA VAL A 96 3.67 -4.56 5.29
C VAL A 96 4.36 -5.55 4.37
N LYS A 97 3.73 -5.87 3.25
CA LYS A 97 4.28 -6.76 2.21
C LYS A 97 4.25 -6.09 0.85
N TYR A 98 5.12 -6.52 -0.06
CA TYR A 98 5.05 -6.07 -1.45
C TYR A 98 3.69 -6.42 -2.04
N TYR A 99 3.10 -5.49 -2.78
CA TYR A 99 1.95 -5.81 -3.62
C TYR A 99 2.44 -6.60 -4.83
N MET A 100 1.99 -7.84 -4.95
CA MET A 100 2.19 -8.65 -6.13
C MET A 100 0.88 -8.62 -6.94
N SER A 101 0.95 -8.17 -8.19
CA SER A 101 -0.18 -8.30 -9.09
C SER A 101 -0.32 -9.75 -9.49
N PHE A 102 -1.47 -10.36 -9.19
CA PHE A 102 -1.85 -11.66 -9.71
C PHE A 102 -2.93 -11.46 -10.77
N GLY A 103 -2.75 -12.10 -11.92
CA GLY A 103 -3.72 -12.05 -12.99
C GLY A 103 -3.44 -13.13 -14.03
N PRO A 104 -4.42 -13.48 -14.86
CA PRO A 104 -4.24 -14.47 -15.92
C PRO A 104 -3.15 -14.05 -16.92
N ASN A 105 -2.84 -12.75 -16.99
CA ASN A 105 -1.82 -12.19 -17.87
C ASN A 105 -0.46 -11.96 -17.19
N ILE A 106 -0.31 -12.36 -15.92
CA ILE A 106 0.96 -12.27 -15.20
C ILE A 106 1.66 -13.62 -15.33
N GLN A 107 2.87 -13.60 -15.90
CA GLN A 107 3.72 -14.77 -16.05
C GLN A 107 4.51 -15.00 -14.76
N CYS A 108 4.45 -16.21 -14.20
CA CYS A 108 5.26 -16.57 -13.05
C CYS A 108 6.74 -16.65 -13.45
N SER A 109 7.62 -15.98 -12.72
CA SER A 109 9.06 -15.97 -13.00
C SER A 109 9.75 -17.32 -12.75
N ARG A 110 9.12 -18.21 -11.97
CA ARG A 110 9.67 -19.52 -11.61
C ARG A 110 9.37 -20.59 -12.66
N CYS A 111 8.13 -20.68 -13.13
CA CYS A 111 7.68 -21.73 -14.04
C CYS A 111 7.39 -21.22 -15.46
N LEU A 112 7.44 -19.90 -15.67
CA LEU A 112 7.16 -19.21 -16.95
C LEU A 112 5.73 -19.40 -17.48
N ALA A 113 4.83 -19.99 -16.69
CA ALA A 113 3.43 -20.16 -17.05
C ALA A 113 2.56 -19.03 -16.50
N PHE A 114 1.43 -18.83 -17.17
CA PHE A 114 0.41 -17.86 -16.81
C PHE A 114 -0.59 -18.46 -15.82
N SER A 115 -1.37 -17.60 -15.17
CA SER A 115 -2.51 -17.98 -14.32
C SER A 115 -2.21 -18.73 -13.01
N HIS A 116 -0.95 -18.81 -12.57
CA HIS A 116 -0.61 -19.31 -11.24
C HIS A 116 0.67 -18.69 -10.68
N HIS A 117 0.94 -18.96 -9.41
CA HIS A 117 2.11 -18.49 -8.69
C HIS A 117 2.71 -19.55 -7.78
#